data_AF-A0A2D8LT94-F1
#
_entry.id   AF-A0A2D8LT94-F1
#
_cell.length_a   1.000
_cell.length_b   1.000
_cell.length_c   1.000
_cell.angle_alpha   90.00
_cell.angle_beta   90.00
_cell.angle_gamma   90.00
#
_symmetry.space_group_name_H-M   'P 1'
#
loop_
_entity.id
_entity.type
_entity.pdbx_description
1 polymer ?
#
loop_
_entity_poly.entity_id
_entity_poly.type
_entity_poly.pdbx_seq_one_letter_code
_entity_poly.pdbx_strand_id
1 'polypeptide(L)'
;GRYGTAVGRAVHGVLQVIGLADGAGLTAAAAAQAAAEGVANRQDVIERLARHALATTVAAEAAAGEFWRELWVAAPIGDHLVEGYIDLLYRSPSGLVVVDWKTDQVHDDAAVAAKVARYRLQGAAYAAAVETATGEAVDRMVFVFLNDDGPVEVELPDLAAAIAEVKASTAELAETSAVSEAVVEFE
;
A
#
# COMPACT_ATOMS: atom_id res chain seq x y z
N GLY A 1 2.68 -7.72 2.98
CA GLY A 1 2.84 -8.91 2.13
C GLY A 1 2.06 -10.07 2.70
N ARG A 2 0.98 -10.51 2.02
CA ARG A 2 0.14 -11.72 2.22
C ARG A 2 -0.39 -12.12 3.62
N TYR A 3 0.05 -11.53 4.72
CA TYR A 3 -0.40 -11.83 6.09
C TYR A 3 -1.57 -10.94 6.56
N GLY A 4 -2.51 -10.62 5.65
CA GLY A 4 -3.80 -10.03 6.04
C GLY A 4 -4.75 -11.10 6.58
N THR A 5 -5.79 -10.71 7.31
CA THR A 5 -6.91 -11.62 7.61
C THR A 5 -7.57 -12.08 6.31
N ALA A 6 -8.29 -13.21 6.31
CA ALA A 6 -9.02 -13.68 5.13
C ALA A 6 -9.99 -12.62 4.58
N VAL A 7 -10.62 -11.84 5.48
CA VAL A 7 -11.45 -10.68 5.10
C VAL A 7 -10.61 -9.60 4.41
N GLY A 8 -9.44 -9.25 4.95
CA GLY A 8 -8.56 -8.24 4.35
C GLY A 8 -8.11 -8.60 2.94
N ARG A 9 -7.71 -9.86 2.73
CA ARG A 9 -7.36 -10.35 1.38
C ARG A 9 -8.55 -10.34 0.43
N ALA A 10 -9.74 -10.71 0.90
CA ALA A 10 -10.94 -10.64 0.09
C ALA A 10 -11.28 -9.20 -0.32
N VAL A 11 -11.17 -8.23 0.59
CA VAL A 11 -11.36 -6.80 0.28
C VAL A 11 -10.38 -6.32 -0.79
N HIS A 12 -9.10 -6.67 -0.64
CA HIS A 12 -8.09 -6.37 -1.66
C HIS A 12 -8.48 -6.96 -3.03
N GLY A 13 -8.79 -8.26 -3.09
CA GLY A 13 -9.23 -8.91 -4.32
C GLY A 13 -10.49 -8.31 -4.95
N VAL A 14 -11.37 -7.69 -4.15
CA VAL A 14 -12.52 -6.93 -4.66
C VAL A 14 -12.05 -5.62 -5.31
N LEU A 15 -11.21 -4.83 -4.62
CA LEU A 15 -10.75 -3.53 -5.09
C LEU A 15 -9.93 -3.62 -6.39
N GLN A 16 -9.29 -4.77 -6.64
CA GLN A 16 -8.57 -5.05 -7.87
C GLN A 16 -9.45 -5.06 -9.13
N VAL A 17 -10.75 -5.41 -9.01
CA VAL A 17 -11.59 -5.72 -10.17
C VAL A 17 -12.81 -4.83 -10.34
N ILE A 18 -13.31 -4.20 -9.28
CA ILE A 18 -14.55 -3.40 -9.34
C ILE A 18 -14.35 -2.06 -10.06
N GLY A 19 -15.44 -1.43 -10.51
CA GLY A 19 -15.39 -0.04 -10.97
C GLY A 19 -15.04 0.91 -9.83
N LEU A 20 -13.91 1.59 -9.90
CA LEU A 20 -13.47 2.51 -8.84
C LEU A 20 -14.36 3.77 -8.75
N ALA A 21 -14.96 4.19 -9.86
CA ALA A 21 -15.83 5.37 -9.92
C ALA A 21 -17.25 5.13 -9.39
N ASP A 22 -17.81 3.95 -9.61
CA ASP A 22 -19.24 3.67 -9.44
C ASP A 22 -19.53 2.37 -8.67
N GLY A 23 -18.50 1.62 -8.30
CA GLY A 23 -18.64 0.32 -7.64
C GLY A 23 -19.20 -0.77 -8.55
N ALA A 24 -19.13 -0.63 -9.88
CA ALA A 24 -19.62 -1.65 -10.80
C ALA A 24 -18.99 -3.02 -10.50
N GLY A 25 -19.83 -4.05 -10.38
CA GLY A 25 -19.40 -5.42 -10.07
C GLY A 25 -19.17 -5.73 -8.59
N LEU A 26 -19.35 -4.77 -7.68
CA LEU A 26 -19.02 -4.90 -6.26
C LEU A 26 -19.62 -6.15 -5.58
N THR A 27 -20.93 -6.34 -5.63
CA THR A 27 -21.58 -7.46 -4.93
C THR A 27 -21.12 -8.83 -5.47
N ALA A 28 -20.95 -8.94 -6.79
CA ALA A 28 -20.47 -10.17 -7.41
C ALA A 28 -19.01 -10.47 -7.04
N ALA A 29 -18.14 -9.45 -7.06
CA ALA A 29 -16.75 -9.56 -6.64
C ALA A 29 -16.65 -9.92 -5.16
N ALA A 30 -17.43 -9.29 -4.29
CA ALA A 30 -17.45 -9.57 -2.85
C ALA A 30 -17.84 -11.02 -2.58
N ALA A 31 -18.89 -11.54 -3.24
CA ALA A 31 -19.29 -12.94 -3.13
C ALA A 31 -18.17 -13.90 -3.58
N ALA A 32 -17.57 -13.62 -4.74
CA ALA A 32 -16.49 -14.45 -5.30
C ALA A 32 -15.25 -14.48 -4.40
N GLN A 33 -14.80 -13.32 -3.91
CA GLN A 33 -13.61 -13.22 -3.06
C GLN A 33 -13.88 -13.77 -1.66
N ALA A 34 -15.08 -13.58 -1.11
CA ALA A 34 -15.47 -14.20 0.15
C ALA A 34 -15.42 -15.74 0.06
N ALA A 35 -15.89 -16.31 -1.04
CA ALA A 35 -15.81 -17.75 -1.28
C ALA A 35 -14.36 -18.23 -1.45
N ALA A 36 -13.55 -17.52 -2.25
CA ALA A 36 -12.14 -17.88 -2.49
C ALA A 36 -11.30 -17.87 -1.21
N GLU A 37 -11.56 -16.92 -0.31
CA GLU A 37 -10.85 -16.77 0.98
C GLU A 37 -11.48 -17.61 2.12
N GLY A 38 -12.50 -18.42 1.83
CA GLY A 38 -13.14 -19.32 2.81
C GLY A 38 -13.97 -18.61 3.88
N VAL A 39 -14.47 -17.40 3.58
CA VAL A 39 -15.22 -16.52 4.49
C VAL A 39 -16.56 -16.08 3.89
N ALA A 40 -17.26 -16.98 3.19
CA ALA A 40 -18.53 -16.70 2.51
C ALA A 40 -19.59 -16.06 3.44
N ASN A 41 -19.58 -16.38 4.74
CA ASN A 41 -20.46 -15.79 5.75
C ASN A 41 -20.12 -14.34 6.14
N ARG A 42 -19.08 -13.74 5.53
CA ARG A 42 -18.61 -12.36 5.77
C ARG A 42 -18.68 -11.48 4.53
N GLN A 43 -19.44 -11.89 3.51
CA GLN A 43 -19.61 -11.13 2.26
C GLN A 43 -20.09 -9.70 2.53
N ASP A 44 -21.02 -9.51 3.47
CA ASP A 44 -21.55 -8.20 3.87
C ASP A 44 -20.47 -7.26 4.42
N VAL A 45 -19.54 -7.79 5.21
CA VAL A 45 -18.40 -7.05 5.74
C VAL A 45 -17.44 -6.67 4.62
N ILE A 46 -17.11 -7.61 3.74
CA ILE A 46 -16.22 -7.36 2.60
C ILE A 46 -16.81 -6.29 1.68
N GLU A 47 -18.10 -6.39 1.38
CA GLU A 47 -18.81 -5.41 0.56
C GLU A 47 -18.82 -4.03 1.22
N ARG A 48 -19.10 -3.95 2.53
CA ARG A 48 -19.08 -2.69 3.29
C ARG A 48 -17.70 -2.02 3.24
N LEU A 49 -16.64 -2.77 3.52
CA LEU A 49 -15.28 -2.21 3.52
C LEU A 49 -14.85 -1.75 2.11
N ALA A 50 -15.23 -2.48 1.06
CA ALA A 50 -14.99 -2.03 -0.31
C ALA A 50 -15.79 -0.76 -0.65
N ARG A 51 -17.03 -0.60 -0.15
CA ARG A 51 -17.77 0.67 -0.27
C ARG A 51 -17.07 1.82 0.44
N HIS A 52 -16.44 1.58 1.59
CA HIS A 52 -15.66 2.60 2.28
C HIS A 52 -14.47 3.06 1.44
N ALA A 53 -13.78 2.14 0.75
CA ALA A 53 -12.70 2.51 -0.17
C ALA A 53 -13.21 3.40 -1.32
N LEU A 54 -14.35 3.05 -1.92
CA LEU A 54 -14.97 3.85 -2.99
C LEU A 54 -15.42 5.25 -2.54
N ALA A 55 -15.65 5.45 -1.24
CA ALA A 55 -16.05 6.74 -0.69
C ALA A 55 -14.87 7.68 -0.37
N THR A 56 -13.63 7.25 -0.62
CA THR A 56 -12.43 8.04 -0.32
C THR A 56 -12.12 9.08 -1.37
N THR A 57 -11.39 10.11 -0.94
CA THR A 57 -10.83 11.15 -1.82
C THR A 57 -9.88 10.53 -2.82
N VAL A 58 -8.96 9.67 -2.38
CA VAL A 58 -8.02 8.98 -3.28
C VAL A 58 -8.69 8.11 -4.35
N ALA A 59 -9.82 7.45 -4.04
CA ALA A 59 -10.57 6.69 -5.04
C ALA A 59 -11.22 7.61 -6.08
N ALA A 60 -11.81 8.73 -5.65
CA ALA A 60 -12.41 9.71 -6.55
C ALA A 60 -11.35 10.38 -7.45
N GLU A 61 -10.19 10.74 -6.90
CA GLU A 61 -9.08 11.30 -7.66
C GLU A 61 -8.51 10.31 -8.68
N ALA A 62 -8.26 9.07 -8.27
CA ALA A 62 -7.76 8.03 -9.17
C ALA A 62 -8.75 7.75 -10.31
N ALA A 63 -10.04 7.66 -10.00
CA ALA A 63 -11.10 7.41 -10.99
C ALA A 63 -11.26 8.54 -12.03
N ALA A 64 -10.80 9.76 -11.72
CA ALA A 64 -10.85 10.90 -12.63
C ALA A 64 -9.69 10.93 -13.64
N GLY A 65 -8.68 10.06 -13.47
CA GLY A 65 -7.45 10.10 -14.26
C GLY A 65 -6.91 8.72 -14.62
N GLU A 66 -5.60 8.67 -14.87
CA GLU A 66 -4.88 7.44 -15.17
C GLU A 66 -4.47 6.76 -13.85
N PHE A 67 -4.82 5.47 -13.71
CA PHE A 67 -4.53 4.69 -12.52
C PHE A 67 -4.27 3.20 -12.84
N TRP A 68 -3.60 2.53 -11.90
CA TRP A 68 -3.24 1.12 -11.94
C TRP A 68 -3.52 0.49 -10.58
N ARG A 69 -3.90 -0.79 -10.57
CA ARG A 69 -4.23 -1.56 -9.35
C ARG A 69 -3.48 -2.86 -9.33
N GLU A 70 -3.14 -3.35 -8.14
CA GLU A 70 -2.30 -4.55 -7.96
C GLU A 70 -1.05 -4.51 -8.84
N LEU A 71 -0.40 -3.34 -8.87
CA LEU A 71 0.75 -3.14 -9.73
C LEU A 71 1.97 -3.79 -9.08
N TRP A 72 2.52 -4.81 -9.74
CA TRP A 72 3.81 -5.35 -9.34
C TRP A 72 4.92 -4.34 -9.60
N VAL A 73 5.72 -4.06 -8.58
CA VAL A 73 6.89 -3.19 -8.66
C VAL A 73 8.11 -3.97 -8.18
N ALA A 74 9.23 -3.81 -8.88
CA ALA A 74 10.52 -4.32 -8.48
C ALA A 74 11.61 -3.34 -8.90
N ALA A 75 12.37 -2.83 -7.94
CA ALA A 75 13.41 -1.84 -8.20
C ALA A 75 14.57 -1.98 -7.21
N PRO A 76 15.82 -1.77 -7.67
CA PRO A 76 16.96 -1.71 -6.78
C PRO A 76 16.91 -0.41 -5.95
N ILE A 77 17.06 -0.53 -4.63
CA ILE A 77 17.18 0.58 -3.69
C ILE A 77 18.47 0.37 -2.89
N GLY A 78 19.52 1.11 -3.25
CA GLY A 78 20.88 0.76 -2.82
C GLY A 78 21.25 -0.61 -3.38
N ASP A 79 21.80 -1.49 -2.53
CA ASP A 79 22.22 -2.84 -2.90
C ASP A 79 21.12 -3.91 -2.74
N HIS A 80 19.89 -3.49 -2.41
CA HIS A 80 18.77 -4.41 -2.20
C HIS A 80 17.70 -4.26 -3.27
N LEU A 81 17.09 -5.39 -3.65
CA LEU A 81 15.88 -5.39 -4.45
C LEU A 81 14.66 -5.16 -3.54
N VAL A 82 13.92 -4.09 -3.78
CA VAL A 82 12.58 -3.92 -3.23
C VAL A 82 11.60 -4.44 -4.26
N GLU A 83 10.78 -5.43 -3.87
CA GLU A 83 9.71 -5.95 -4.71
C GLU A 83 8.40 -6.08 -3.93
N GLY A 84 7.27 -5.90 -4.61
CA GLY A 84 5.96 -6.04 -4.03
C GLY A 84 4.84 -5.66 -4.97
N TYR A 85 3.63 -5.56 -4.41
CA TYR A 85 2.44 -5.11 -5.12
C TYR A 85 1.93 -3.83 -4.46
N ILE A 86 1.61 -2.86 -5.30
CA ILE A 86 0.98 -1.60 -4.92
C ILE A 86 -0.52 -1.74 -5.19
N ASP A 87 -1.32 -1.50 -4.15
CA ASP A 87 -2.76 -1.69 -4.25
C ASP A 87 -3.40 -0.74 -5.27
N LEU A 88 -3.01 0.54 -5.22
CA LEU A 88 -3.43 1.56 -6.17
C LEU A 88 -2.29 2.58 -6.39
N LEU A 89 -1.99 2.83 -7.66
CA LEU A 89 -1.11 3.91 -8.12
C LEU A 89 -1.92 4.79 -9.08
N TYR A 90 -1.88 6.10 -8.94
CA TYR A 90 -2.51 7.00 -9.90
C TYR A 90 -1.72 8.26 -10.15
N ARG A 91 -2.02 8.92 -11.26
CA ARG A 91 -1.41 10.18 -11.66
C ARG A 91 -2.22 11.36 -11.13
N SER A 92 -1.60 12.23 -10.34
CA SER A 92 -2.13 13.54 -9.97
C SER A 92 -1.43 14.65 -10.79
N PRO A 93 -1.90 15.91 -10.72
CA PRO A 93 -1.19 17.04 -11.33
C PRO A 93 0.19 17.33 -10.71
N SER A 94 0.44 16.92 -9.46
CA SER A 94 1.68 17.16 -8.72
C SER A 94 2.69 16.00 -8.82
N GLY A 95 2.24 14.79 -9.13
CA GLY A 95 3.11 13.63 -9.29
C GLY A 95 2.34 12.31 -9.20
N LEU A 96 3.06 11.22 -8.97
CA LEU A 96 2.43 9.92 -8.71
C LEU A 96 1.92 9.86 -7.27
N VAL A 97 0.78 9.22 -7.06
CA VAL A 97 0.24 8.95 -5.73
C VAL A 97 0.12 7.44 -5.53
N VAL A 98 0.75 6.95 -4.48
CA VAL A 98 0.72 5.55 -4.05
C VAL A 98 -0.29 5.43 -2.91
N VAL A 99 -1.19 4.46 -3.01
CA VAL A 99 -2.23 4.19 -2.01
C VAL A 99 -2.13 2.74 -1.57
N ASP A 100 -2.25 2.53 -0.26
CA ASP A 100 -2.31 1.21 0.36
C ASP A 100 -3.58 1.10 1.23
N TRP A 101 -4.41 0.10 0.94
CA TRP A 101 -5.64 -0.17 1.66
C TRP A 101 -5.36 -1.06 2.88
N LYS A 102 -5.62 -0.54 4.07
CA LYS A 102 -5.52 -1.27 5.33
C LYS A 102 -6.92 -1.66 5.82
N THR A 103 -7.09 -2.90 6.26
CA THR A 103 -8.32 -3.33 6.96
C THR A 103 -8.12 -3.42 8.49
N ASP A 104 -7.02 -2.86 9.00
CA ASP A 104 -6.81 -2.66 10.42
C ASP A 104 -7.87 -1.71 10.98
N GLN A 105 -8.46 -2.05 12.12
CA GLN A 105 -9.35 -1.13 12.82
C GLN A 105 -8.53 -0.10 13.62
N VAL A 106 -8.82 1.18 13.41
CA VAL A 106 -8.25 2.32 14.15
C VAL A 106 -9.39 3.17 14.71
N HIS A 107 -9.42 3.36 16.03
CA HIS A 107 -10.57 3.96 16.72
C HIS A 107 -10.32 5.38 17.24
N ASP A 108 -9.07 5.85 17.22
CA ASP A 108 -8.67 7.19 17.63
C ASP A 108 -7.38 7.64 16.92
N ASP A 109 -7.06 8.93 17.03
CA ASP A 109 -5.90 9.55 16.39
C ASP A 109 -4.58 8.93 16.86
N ALA A 110 -4.51 8.47 18.11
CA ALA A 110 -3.31 7.85 18.66
C ALA A 110 -3.06 6.47 18.03
N ALA A 111 -4.10 5.67 17.83
CA ALA A 111 -4.06 4.40 17.13
C ALA A 111 -3.68 4.58 15.66
N VAL A 112 -4.21 5.62 15.00
CA VAL A 112 -3.83 6.00 13.64
C VAL A 112 -2.33 6.32 13.58
N ALA A 113 -1.84 7.23 14.43
CA ALA A 113 -0.44 7.62 14.46
C ALA A 113 0.50 6.43 14.71
N ALA A 114 0.12 5.52 15.63
CA ALA A 114 0.89 4.32 15.91
C ALA A 114 0.97 3.37 14.70
N LYS A 115 -0.12 3.23 13.93
CA LYS A 115 -0.14 2.42 12.71
C LYS A 115 0.69 3.04 11.60
N VAL A 116 0.58 4.35 11.39
CA VAL A 116 1.37 5.08 10.39
C VAL A 116 2.87 4.97 10.70
N ALA A 117 3.26 5.16 11.96
CA ALA A 117 4.65 4.99 12.38
C ALA A 117 5.18 3.58 12.06
N ARG A 118 4.36 2.55 12.26
CA ARG A 118 4.71 1.16 11.92
C ARG A 118 4.82 0.91 10.41
N TYR A 119 3.97 1.55 9.61
CA TYR A 119 3.95 1.35 8.15
C TYR A 119 4.87 2.29 7.38
N ARG A 120 5.45 3.31 8.05
CA ARG A 120 6.21 4.37 7.40
C ARG A 120 7.30 3.88 6.45
N LEU A 121 8.21 3.04 6.93
CA LEU A 121 9.31 2.55 6.10
C LEU A 121 8.83 1.66 4.95
N GLN A 122 7.75 0.90 5.14
CA GLN A 122 7.16 0.10 4.06
C GLN A 122 6.55 0.98 2.97
N GLY A 123 5.74 1.98 3.34
CA GLY A 123 5.16 2.91 2.37
C GLY A 123 6.23 3.70 1.63
N ALA A 124 7.24 4.18 2.35
CA ALA A 124 8.39 4.87 1.76
C ALA A 124 9.20 3.97 0.81
N ALA A 125 9.34 2.68 1.11
CA ALA A 125 10.01 1.73 0.22
C ALA A 125 9.27 1.53 -1.09
N TYR A 126 7.92 1.48 -1.07
CA TYR A 126 7.14 1.43 -2.30
C TYR A 126 7.22 2.73 -3.09
N ALA A 127 7.13 3.89 -2.43
CA ALA A 127 7.32 5.16 -3.11
C ALA A 127 8.71 5.23 -3.77
N ALA A 128 9.77 4.85 -3.07
CA ALA A 128 11.12 4.80 -3.60
C ALA A 128 11.25 3.83 -4.80
N ALA A 129 10.62 2.65 -4.71
CA ALA A 129 10.63 1.67 -5.79
C ALA A 129 9.90 2.16 -7.04
N VAL A 130 8.76 2.87 -6.88
CA VAL A 130 8.04 3.52 -7.97
C VAL A 130 8.93 4.59 -8.62
N GLU A 131 9.52 5.49 -7.82
CA GLU A 131 10.39 6.53 -8.36
C GLU A 131 11.55 5.95 -9.15
N THR A 132 12.20 4.91 -8.64
CA THR A 132 13.31 4.26 -9.35
C THR A 132 12.84 3.54 -10.61
N ALA A 133 11.68 2.88 -10.60
CA ALA A 133 11.17 2.13 -11.74
C ALA A 133 10.65 3.02 -12.88
N THR A 134 10.07 4.17 -12.56
CA THR A 134 9.42 5.06 -13.54
C THR A 134 10.27 6.27 -13.91
N GLY A 135 11.19 6.69 -13.03
CA GLY A 135 11.89 7.98 -13.13
C GLY A 135 11.00 9.18 -12.78
N GLU A 136 9.80 8.96 -12.23
CA GLU A 136 8.85 10.00 -11.86
C GLU A 136 8.73 10.14 -10.33
N ALA A 137 8.59 11.35 -9.82
CA ALA A 137 8.45 11.60 -8.39
C ALA A 137 7.10 11.08 -7.85
N VAL A 138 7.13 10.51 -6.65
CA VAL A 138 5.92 10.20 -5.89
C VAL A 138 5.62 11.38 -4.95
N ASP A 139 4.51 12.06 -5.22
CA ASP A 139 4.06 13.23 -4.47
C ASP A 139 3.44 12.83 -3.12
N ARG A 140 2.68 11.72 -3.11
CA ARG A 140 1.99 11.24 -1.90
C ARG A 140 2.04 9.73 -1.77
N MET A 141 2.18 9.28 -0.52
CA MET A 141 1.92 7.92 -0.07
C MET A 141 0.78 7.97 0.94
N VAL A 142 -0.36 7.37 0.61
CA VAL A 142 -1.58 7.42 1.43
C VAL A 142 -1.92 6.04 1.97
N PHE A 143 -2.04 5.93 3.28
CA PHE A 143 -2.63 4.76 3.93
C PHE A 143 -4.12 5.02 4.12
N VAL A 144 -4.97 4.09 3.67
CA VAL A 144 -6.41 4.18 3.86
C VAL A 144 -6.86 3.06 4.77
N PHE A 145 -7.26 3.41 5.99
CA PHE A 145 -7.81 2.46 6.95
C PHE A 145 -9.32 2.31 6.72
N LEU A 146 -9.72 1.15 6.21
CA LEU A 146 -11.11 0.76 5.99
C LEU A 146 -11.70 0.27 7.31
N ASN A 147 -12.10 1.19 8.20
CA ASN A 147 -12.75 0.84 9.46
C ASN A 147 -14.22 0.48 9.24
N ASP A 148 -14.82 -0.19 10.22
CA ASP A 148 -16.25 -0.49 10.23
C ASP A 148 -17.13 0.78 10.27
N ASP A 149 -16.63 1.87 10.87
CA ASP A 149 -17.37 3.15 10.98
C ASP A 149 -17.12 4.10 9.79
N GLY A 150 -16.20 3.77 8.89
CA GLY A 150 -15.85 4.57 7.72
C GLY A 150 -14.36 4.55 7.39
N PRO A 151 -13.95 5.05 6.21
CA PRO A 151 -12.54 5.12 5.86
C PRO A 151 -11.83 6.25 6.61
N VAL A 152 -10.56 6.05 6.94
CA VAL A 152 -9.64 7.08 7.42
C VAL A 152 -8.45 7.16 6.48
N GLU A 153 -8.32 8.28 5.77
CA GLU A 153 -7.21 8.55 4.85
C GLU A 153 -6.09 9.27 5.60
N VAL A 154 -4.87 8.76 5.49
CA VAL A 154 -3.71 9.33 6.17
C VAL A 154 -2.52 9.36 5.22
N GLU A 155 -2.11 10.57 4.88
CA GLU A 155 -0.89 10.78 4.11
C GLU A 155 0.33 10.58 4.99
N LEU A 156 1.37 9.95 4.42
CA LEU A 156 2.61 9.75 5.13
C LEU A 156 3.37 11.08 5.28
N PRO A 157 3.59 11.58 6.50
CA PRO A 157 4.31 12.83 6.70
C PRO A 157 5.77 12.71 6.27
N ASP A 158 6.32 13.81 5.74
CA ASP A 158 7.70 13.93 5.31
C ASP A 158 8.18 12.78 4.41
N LEU A 159 7.36 12.42 3.41
CA LEU A 159 7.61 11.29 2.51
C LEU A 159 9.03 11.30 1.92
N ALA A 160 9.53 12.46 1.50
CA ALA A 160 10.89 12.60 0.96
C ALA A 160 11.97 12.19 1.98
N ALA A 161 11.80 12.55 3.26
CA ALA A 161 12.72 12.16 4.32
C ALA A 161 12.62 10.65 4.60
N ALA A 162 11.42 10.08 4.59
CA ALA A 162 11.22 8.65 4.75
C ALA A 162 11.83 7.84 3.59
N ILE A 163 11.70 8.32 2.34
CA ILE A 163 12.35 7.72 1.16
C ILE A 163 13.87 7.79 1.30
N ALA A 164 14.42 8.93 1.72
CA ALA A 164 15.86 9.08 1.93
C ALA A 164 16.39 8.10 2.99
N GLU A 165 15.64 7.91 4.08
CA GLU A 165 15.98 6.94 5.13
C GLU A 165 15.95 5.50 4.63
N VAL A 166 14.98 5.12 3.80
CA VAL A 166 14.96 3.79 3.16
C VAL A 166 16.20 3.61 2.28
N LYS A 167 16.54 4.62 1.48
CA LYS A 167 17.73 4.61 0.60
C LYS A 167 19.06 4.57 1.39
N ALA A 168 19.09 5.11 2.61
CA ALA A 168 20.27 5.09 3.48
C ALA A 168 20.39 3.80 4.30
N SER A 169 19.28 3.28 4.82
CA SER A 169 19.27 2.05 5.63
C SER A 169 19.68 0.81 4.82
N THR A 170 19.43 0.83 3.51
CA THR A 170 19.95 -0.19 2.59
C THR A 170 21.46 -0.10 2.42
N ALA A 171 22.04 1.09 2.50
CA ALA A 171 23.49 1.28 2.46
C ALA A 171 24.16 0.81 3.77
N GLU A 172 23.57 1.07 4.94
CA GLU A 172 24.13 0.64 6.24
C GLU A 172 24.13 -0.89 6.41
N LEU A 173 23.10 -1.58 5.93
CA LEU A 173 23.04 -3.05 5.92
C LEU A 173 24.08 -3.65 4.96
N ALA A 174 24.32 -3.00 3.81
CA ALA A 174 25.35 -3.41 2.86
C ALA A 174 26.78 -3.18 3.39
N GLU A 175 27.05 -2.02 4.02
CA GLU A 175 28.34 -1.72 4.65
C GLU A 175 28.65 -2.68 5.81
N THR A 176 27.64 -3.03 6.63
CA THR A 176 27.82 -4.00 7.71
C THR A 176 28.12 -5.41 7.18
N SER A 177 27.51 -5.80 6.04
CA SER A 177 27.80 -7.07 5.36
C SER A 177 29.19 -7.10 4.70
N ALA A 178 29.60 -5.99 4.07
CA ALA A 178 30.93 -5.88 3.45
C ALA A 178 32.06 -5.87 4.49
N VAL A 179 31.84 -5.26 5.66
CA VAL A 179 32.79 -5.31 6.78
C VAL A 179 32.86 -6.72 7.38
N SER A 180 31.74 -7.45 7.44
CA SER A 180 31.70 -8.85 7.87
C SER A 180 32.48 -9.77 6.91
N GLU A 181 32.29 -9.64 5.59
CA GLU A 181 33.01 -10.45 4.60
C GLU A 181 34.52 -10.16 4.58
N ALA A 182 34.90 -8.89 4.73
CA ALA A 182 36.30 -8.49 4.81
C ALA A 182 37.02 -9.06 6.05
N VAL A 183 36.32 -9.29 7.16
CA VAL A 183 36.92 -9.89 8.38
C VAL A 183 37.14 -11.40 8.23
N VAL A 184 36.34 -12.09 7.40
CA VAL A 184 36.47 -13.54 7.16
C VAL A 184 37.59 -13.88 6.19
N GLU A 185 38.03 -12.94 5.33
CA GLU A 185 39.16 -13.15 4.41
C GLU A 185 40.56 -12.97 5.05
N PHE A 186 40.65 -12.60 6.34
CA PHE A 186 41.93 -12.39 7.05
C PHE A 186 42.22 -13.41 8.17
N GLU A 187 41.50 -14.54 8.25
CA GLU A 187 41.85 -15.72 9.10
C GLU A 187 42.27 -16.94 8.25
#